data_AF-A0A497MRT5-F1
#
_entry.id   AF-A0A497MRT5-F1
#
_cell.length_a   1.000
_cell.length_b   1.000
_cell.length_c   1.000
_cell.angle_alpha   90.00
_cell.angle_beta   90.00
_cell.angle_gamma   90.00
#
_symmetry.space_group_name_H-M   'P 1'
#
loop_
_entity.id
_entity.type
_entity.pdbx_description
1 polymer ?
#
loop_
_entity_poly.entity_id
_entity_poly.type
_entity_poly.pdbx_seq_one_letter_code
_entity_poly.pdbx_strand_id
1 'polypeptide(L)'
;MKIAIYQLGSCSGCIHEVLNLGEALLELINKKGVEIAYSALLGVTRESEEFDISLVEGAVLSEEDVARLRNIRRRSKILVAIGSCAVLGGVPGLRRFTPEHELRDVYDGAGLEQRSIDEVFPLDRFVEVDYYLRGCPINKYELLSLLEKILQGKWFRQGERRFRFLRERPLDIGGVALSLDGEKCIACGRCVEVCRGITSAIDYINRSIETAISTPFKVKLDESSCISCGQCTLYCPVGALRERSSVAEVQRLLKHGARLTAYVEPEVLAALEEALKLDGYAGGRLVTALKRLGFEKVVLWAPRIVLDEPSRLTIVPGSEAESLFVQLFYPDLIDYLVAPPKVENHRVVWVTPCLARKLGESFVLTTRELLRLLNTMDLSSLTETPFDDVLLERLNVRVIKAVGMREVEKTLNYIRDGKLREGVVVLYTCPGGCLYGGGQPYLKPGMDVKRERILAQVIKAAEEWRGG
;
A
#
# COMPACT_ATOMS: atom_id res chain seq x y z
N MET A 1 10.79 37.55 19.68
CA MET A 1 10.09 36.26 19.89
C MET A 1 11.11 35.25 20.40
N LYS A 2 10.96 34.80 21.65
CA LYS A 2 11.86 33.83 22.29
C LYS A 2 11.43 32.40 21.98
N ILE A 3 12.33 31.64 21.36
CA ILE A 3 12.16 30.23 21.01
C ILE A 3 13.03 29.37 21.91
N ALA A 4 12.45 28.32 22.48
CA ALA A 4 13.17 27.21 23.10
C ALA A 4 13.06 25.95 22.24
N ILE A 5 14.15 25.18 22.14
CA ILE A 5 14.19 23.91 21.42
C ILE A 5 14.59 22.82 22.41
N TYR A 6 13.67 21.88 22.65
CA TYR A 6 13.83 20.79 23.60
C TYR A 6 13.90 19.44 22.89
N GLN A 7 14.70 18.54 23.48
CA GLN A 7 14.81 17.15 23.07
C GLN A 7 14.48 16.23 24.24
N LEU A 8 13.56 15.28 24.00
CA LEU A 8 13.29 14.12 24.85
C LEU A 8 13.84 12.84 24.18
N GLY A 9 13.15 11.71 24.25
CA GLY A 9 13.54 10.47 23.58
C GLY A 9 13.46 10.56 22.05
N SER A 10 14.59 10.78 21.36
CA SER A 10 14.64 10.81 19.89
C SER A 10 16.05 10.61 19.32
N CYS A 11 16.14 10.59 17.98
CA CYS A 11 17.41 10.57 17.23
C CYS A 11 17.92 11.98 16.84
N SER A 12 17.35 13.05 17.38
CA SER A 12 17.67 14.47 17.10
C SER A 12 17.44 14.95 15.66
N GLY A 13 16.87 14.11 14.78
CA GLY A 13 16.74 14.43 13.36
C GLY A 13 15.87 15.66 13.07
N CYS A 14 14.87 15.97 13.90
CA CYS A 14 14.00 17.13 13.65
C CYS A 14 14.69 18.43 14.07
N ILE A 15 15.47 18.42 15.14
CA ILE A 15 16.31 19.55 15.54
C ILE A 15 17.35 19.85 14.45
N HIS A 16 17.95 18.83 13.82
CA HIS A 16 18.82 19.05 12.67
C HIS A 16 18.11 19.75 11.51
N GLU A 17 16.84 19.44 11.24
CA GLU A 17 16.05 20.17 10.23
C GLU A 17 15.77 21.62 10.60
N VAL A 18 15.65 21.94 11.91
CA VAL A 18 15.60 23.34 12.36
C VAL A 18 16.89 24.07 11.98
N LEU A 19 18.05 23.44 12.16
CA LEU A 19 19.34 24.01 11.80
C LEU A 19 19.54 24.10 10.27
N ASN A 20 19.03 23.13 9.52
CA ASN A 20 19.08 23.08 8.05
C ASN A 20 18.19 24.13 7.36
N LEU A 21 17.48 24.97 8.12
CA LEU A 21 16.92 26.23 7.63
C LEU A 21 18.02 27.20 7.15
N GLY A 22 19.24 27.09 7.68
CA GLY A 22 20.40 27.84 7.22
C GLY A 22 20.16 29.36 7.20
N GLU A 23 20.27 29.96 6.02
CA GLU A 23 20.07 31.40 5.80
C GLU A 23 18.70 31.90 6.27
N ALA A 24 17.64 31.10 6.10
CA ALA A 24 16.30 31.49 6.55
C ALA A 24 16.23 31.64 8.08
N LEU A 25 16.92 30.77 8.82
CA LEU A 25 16.99 30.88 10.29
C LEU A 25 17.78 32.13 10.71
N LEU A 26 18.88 32.43 10.02
CA LEU A 26 19.64 33.67 10.26
C LEU A 26 18.81 34.91 9.94
N GLU A 27 17.97 34.88 8.90
CA GLU A 27 17.07 35.97 8.58
C GLU A 27 16.00 36.17 9.67
N LEU A 28 15.41 35.07 10.17
CA LEU A 28 14.48 35.12 11.30
C LEU A 28 15.13 35.79 12.52
N ILE A 29 16.37 35.41 12.84
CA ILE A 29 17.10 35.94 14.00
C ILE A 29 17.46 37.41 13.79
N ASN A 30 18.16 37.74 12.69
CA ASN A 30 18.75 39.05 12.49
C ASN A 30 17.75 40.13 12.06
N LYS A 31 16.71 39.76 11.31
CA LYS A 31 15.76 40.73 10.73
C LYS A 31 14.37 40.69 11.34
N LYS A 32 13.94 39.55 11.91
CA LYS A 32 12.59 39.36 12.43
C LYS A 32 12.52 39.23 13.96
N GLY A 33 13.61 39.52 14.66
CA GLY A 33 13.64 39.59 16.13
C GLY A 33 13.39 38.24 16.81
N VAL A 34 13.78 37.13 16.16
CA VAL A 34 13.74 35.80 16.76
C VAL A 34 14.98 35.57 17.61
N GLU A 35 14.79 35.08 18.82
CA GLU A 35 15.86 34.73 19.74
C GLU A 35 15.74 33.25 20.08
N ILE A 36 16.78 32.45 19.80
CA ILE A 36 16.86 31.07 20.33
C ILE A 36 17.36 31.18 21.77
N ALA A 37 16.43 31.27 22.70
CA ALA A 37 16.70 31.48 24.12
C ALA A 37 17.09 30.18 24.84
N TYR A 38 16.81 29.00 24.25
CA TYR A 38 17.29 27.72 24.76
C TYR A 38 17.44 26.70 23.62
N SER A 39 18.58 26.02 23.59
CA SER A 39 18.84 24.84 22.77
C SER A 39 20.12 24.18 23.24
N ALA A 40 20.01 22.97 23.80
CA ALA A 40 21.18 22.21 24.25
C ALA A 40 22.16 21.93 23.10
N LEU A 41 21.64 21.63 21.90
CA LEU A 41 22.46 21.35 20.71
C LEU A 41 23.28 22.57 20.25
N LEU A 42 22.75 23.78 20.44
CA LEU A 42 23.45 25.02 20.10
C LEU A 42 24.29 25.57 21.26
N GLY A 43 24.39 24.85 22.39
CA GLY A 43 25.11 25.29 23.57
C GLY A 43 24.42 26.43 24.35
N VAL A 44 23.15 26.74 24.04
CA VAL A 44 22.38 27.78 24.72
C VAL A 44 21.62 27.14 25.89
N THR A 45 22.22 27.20 27.08
CA THR A 45 21.73 26.46 28.27
C THR A 45 21.06 27.34 29.33
N ARG A 46 21.07 28.67 29.19
CA ARG A 46 20.40 29.59 30.11
C ARG A 46 18.91 29.65 29.80
N GLU A 47 18.09 29.03 30.64
CA GLU A 47 16.65 29.05 30.43
C GLU A 47 16.01 30.37 30.92
N SER A 48 15.35 31.10 30.01
CA SER A 48 14.50 32.26 30.36
C SER A 48 13.25 31.82 31.12
N GLU A 49 12.70 32.63 32.04
CA GLU A 49 11.51 32.26 32.82
C GLU A 49 10.33 31.81 31.93
N GLU A 50 10.09 32.50 30.81
CA GLU A 50 9.07 32.17 29.81
C GLU A 50 9.61 32.22 28.37
N PHE A 51 8.95 31.47 27.49
CA PHE A 51 9.20 31.40 26.05
C PHE A 51 7.92 31.68 25.26
N ASP A 52 8.05 32.40 24.15
CA ASP A 52 6.92 32.62 23.24
C ASP A 52 6.58 31.33 22.47
N ILE A 53 7.61 30.58 22.05
CA ILE A 53 7.46 29.27 21.42
C ILE A 53 8.41 28.26 22.06
N SER A 54 7.95 27.05 22.32
CA SER A 54 8.81 25.91 22.60
C SER A 54 8.59 24.81 21.57
N LEU A 55 9.61 24.53 20.78
CA LEU A 55 9.65 23.39 19.87
C LEU A 55 10.15 22.17 20.67
N VAL A 56 9.37 21.10 20.71
CA VAL A 56 9.72 19.91 21.47
C VAL A 56 9.76 18.69 20.55
N GLU A 57 10.95 18.11 20.38
CA GLU A 57 11.16 16.83 19.71
C GLU A 57 11.24 15.69 20.72
N GLY A 58 10.77 14.51 20.33
CA GLY A 58 10.99 13.27 21.04
C GLY A 58 9.79 12.79 21.83
N ALA A 59 9.79 11.50 22.13
CA ALA A 59 8.76 10.87 22.92
C ALA A 59 9.10 10.93 24.41
N VAL A 60 8.09 10.77 25.25
CA VAL A 60 8.23 10.64 26.71
C VAL A 60 8.56 9.18 27.03
N LEU A 61 9.71 8.95 27.69
CA LEU A 61 10.24 7.62 27.97
C LEU A 61 10.40 7.31 29.47
N SER A 62 10.22 8.30 30.34
CA SER A 62 10.40 8.17 31.79
C SER A 62 9.50 9.13 32.57
N GLU A 63 9.37 8.91 33.89
CA GLU A 63 8.70 9.87 34.78
C GLU A 63 9.42 11.23 34.82
N GLU A 64 10.75 11.23 34.62
CA GLU A 64 11.57 12.44 34.52
C GLU A 64 11.19 13.25 33.27
N ASP A 65 10.99 12.58 32.13
CA ASP A 65 10.50 13.24 30.90
C ASP A 65 9.12 13.86 31.11
N VAL A 66 8.23 13.21 31.88
CA VAL A 66 6.91 13.78 32.22
C VAL A 66 7.07 15.06 33.03
N ALA A 67 7.91 15.04 34.07
CA ALA A 67 8.16 16.21 34.90
C ALA A 67 8.78 17.35 34.07
N ARG A 68 9.75 17.02 33.21
CA ARG A 68 10.42 17.95 32.30
C ARG A 68 9.44 18.55 31.30
N LEU A 69 8.61 17.73 30.65
CA LEU A 69 7.60 18.18 29.69
C LEU A 69 6.55 19.09 30.32
N ARG A 70 6.08 18.77 31.53
CA ARG A 70 5.16 19.64 32.29
C ARG A 70 5.80 20.99 32.61
N ASN A 71 7.09 21.00 32.98
CA ASN A 71 7.82 22.23 33.21
C ASN A 71 8.00 23.05 31.94
N ILE A 72 8.31 22.40 30.80
CA ILE A 72 8.37 23.05 29.48
C ILE A 72 7.03 23.72 29.19
N ARG A 73 5.92 22.96 29.24
CA ARG A 73 4.59 23.51 28.93
C ARG A 73 4.25 24.73 29.78
N ARG A 74 4.52 24.69 31.09
CA ARG A 74 4.25 25.81 32.00
C ARG A 74 4.94 27.11 31.58
N ARG A 75 6.08 27.02 30.89
CA ARG A 75 6.90 28.16 30.45
C ARG A 75 6.68 28.53 28.99
N SER A 76 5.85 27.79 28.27
CA SER A 76 5.59 28.00 26.84
C SER A 76 4.26 28.68 26.63
N LYS A 77 4.24 29.88 26.04
CA LYS A 77 2.98 30.46 25.52
C LYS A 77 2.42 29.61 24.38
N ILE A 78 3.30 29.11 23.52
CA ILE A 78 2.98 28.16 22.45
C ILE A 78 3.94 26.98 22.52
N LEU A 79 3.43 25.77 22.64
CA LEU A 79 4.18 24.52 22.57
C LEU A 79 3.89 23.81 21.24
N VAL A 80 4.95 23.52 20.49
CA VAL A 80 4.87 22.84 19.20
C VAL A 80 5.54 21.47 19.33
N ALA A 81 4.78 20.40 19.14
CA ALA A 81 5.33 19.06 19.00
C ALA A 81 5.93 18.91 17.59
N ILE A 82 7.23 18.64 17.49
CA ILE A 82 7.92 18.48 16.21
C ILE A 82 8.39 17.03 16.01
N GLY A 83 8.05 16.45 14.87
CA GLY A 83 8.53 15.13 14.47
C GLY A 83 7.69 13.96 14.96
N SER A 84 7.87 12.81 14.31
CA SER A 84 7.05 11.62 14.54
C SER A 84 7.18 11.06 15.95
N CYS A 85 8.34 11.24 16.62
CA CYS A 85 8.50 10.85 18.02
C CYS A 85 7.61 11.67 18.96
N ALA A 86 7.62 13.01 18.83
CA ALA A 86 6.81 13.89 19.67
C ALA A 86 5.30 13.72 19.42
N VAL A 87 4.92 13.44 18.17
CA VAL A 87 3.52 13.34 17.76
C VAL A 87 2.93 11.93 17.95
N LEU A 88 3.73 10.87 17.78
CA LEU A 88 3.27 9.49 17.67
C LEU A 88 4.07 8.47 18.50
N GLY A 89 5.08 8.89 19.28
CA GLY A 89 6.02 7.98 19.96
C GLY A 89 7.18 7.50 19.08
N GLY A 90 7.02 7.49 17.75
CA GLY A 90 8.09 7.32 16.76
C GLY A 90 8.97 6.08 16.95
N VAL A 91 10.26 6.20 16.61
CA VAL A 91 11.25 5.10 16.74
C VAL A 91 11.37 4.59 18.18
N PRO A 92 11.39 5.43 19.24
CA PRO A 92 11.40 4.92 20.62
C PRO A 92 10.22 3.99 20.94
N GLY A 93 9.07 4.17 20.27
CA GLY A 93 7.91 3.29 20.40
C GLY A 93 8.16 1.82 20.00
N LEU A 94 9.26 1.51 19.31
CA LEU A 94 9.68 0.13 19.05
C LEU A 94 10.03 -0.65 20.32
N ARG A 95 10.31 0.02 21.44
CA ARG A 95 10.55 -0.60 22.75
C ARG A 95 9.47 -1.61 23.15
N ARG A 96 8.23 -1.42 22.72
CA ARG A 96 7.11 -2.37 22.97
C ARG A 96 7.37 -3.80 22.45
N PHE A 97 8.31 -3.96 21.54
CA PHE A 97 8.70 -5.25 20.98
C PHE A 97 9.93 -5.86 21.66
N THR A 98 10.48 -5.20 22.68
CA THR A 98 11.64 -5.66 23.45
C THR A 98 11.21 -5.96 24.89
N PRO A 99 10.99 -7.23 25.23
CA PRO A 99 10.65 -7.63 26.60
C PRO A 99 11.70 -7.20 27.62
N GLU A 100 11.27 -6.91 28.85
CA GLU A 100 12.16 -6.45 29.93
C GLU A 100 13.25 -7.48 30.28
N HIS A 101 12.97 -8.78 30.14
CA HIS A 101 13.97 -9.82 30.39
C HIS A 101 15.13 -9.76 29.40
N GLU A 102 14.88 -9.43 28.12
CA GLU A 102 15.95 -9.26 27.13
C GLU A 102 16.82 -8.03 27.43
N LEU A 103 16.24 -6.97 28.02
CA LEU A 103 17.02 -5.82 28.49
C LEU A 103 17.90 -6.19 29.68
N ARG A 104 17.41 -7.03 30.60
CA ARG A 104 18.21 -7.53 31.72
C ARG A 104 19.38 -8.36 31.21
N ASP A 105 19.19 -9.22 30.21
CA ASP A 105 20.29 -10.02 29.65
C ASP A 105 21.42 -9.16 29.03
N VAL A 106 21.10 -7.97 28.53
CA VAL A 106 22.07 -7.03 27.93
C VAL A 106 22.71 -6.11 28.96
N TYR A 107 21.95 -5.68 29.97
CA TYR A 107 22.35 -4.64 30.93
C TYR A 107 22.53 -5.16 32.37
N ASP A 108 22.57 -6.49 32.59
CA ASP A 108 22.67 -7.05 33.93
C ASP A 108 23.92 -6.50 34.65
N GLY A 109 23.72 -5.94 35.85
CA GLY A 109 24.75 -5.28 36.64
C GLY A 109 25.03 -3.81 36.30
N ALA A 110 24.55 -3.27 35.16
CA ALA A 110 24.56 -1.84 34.90
C ALA A 110 23.28 -1.22 35.47
N GLY A 111 23.36 -0.67 36.68
CA GLY A 111 22.22 0.00 37.31
C GLY A 111 21.62 1.06 36.37
N LEU A 112 20.46 0.78 35.80
CA LEU A 112 19.73 1.75 34.97
C LEU A 112 19.20 2.85 35.90
N GLU A 113 19.84 4.02 35.86
CA GLU A 113 19.52 5.15 36.75
C GLU A 113 18.12 5.72 36.52
N GLN A 114 17.55 5.54 35.32
CA GLN A 114 16.23 6.05 34.97
C GLN A 114 15.13 4.99 35.17
N ARG A 115 14.13 5.34 35.99
CA ARG A 115 12.86 4.60 36.04
C ARG A 115 12.12 4.82 34.72
N SER A 116 12.22 3.83 33.85
CA SER A 116 11.47 3.81 32.60
C SER A 116 9.99 3.57 32.88
N ILE A 117 9.14 4.24 32.11
CA ILE A 117 7.76 3.81 31.93
C ILE A 117 7.74 2.59 30.98
N ASP A 118 6.79 1.67 31.19
CA ASP A 118 6.68 0.44 30.39
C ASP A 118 6.40 0.73 28.90
N GLU A 119 5.74 1.86 28.63
CA GLU A 119 5.28 2.27 27.31
C GLU A 119 5.80 3.66 26.94
N VAL A 120 6.01 3.89 25.64
CA VAL A 120 6.43 5.17 25.08
C VAL A 120 5.23 6.00 24.65
N PHE A 121 5.22 7.28 25.00
CA PHE A 121 4.05 8.15 24.76
C PHE A 121 4.38 9.44 24.01
N PRO A 122 3.43 9.95 23.19
CA PRO A 122 3.53 11.28 22.58
C PRO A 122 3.35 12.40 23.64
N LEU A 123 3.80 13.60 23.31
CA LEU A 123 3.84 14.73 24.25
C LEU A 123 2.46 15.13 24.77
N ASP A 124 1.49 15.15 23.87
CA ASP A 124 0.13 15.58 24.14
C ASP A 124 -0.58 14.72 25.19
N ARG A 125 0.02 13.59 25.62
CA ARG A 125 -0.54 12.69 26.65
C ARG A 125 -0.44 13.30 28.03
N PHE A 126 0.55 14.16 28.23
CA PHE A 126 0.87 14.73 29.54
C PHE A 126 0.63 16.23 29.61
N VAL A 127 0.61 16.92 28.48
CA VAL A 127 0.45 18.37 28.39
C VAL A 127 -0.38 18.76 27.18
N GLU A 128 -0.98 19.95 27.21
CA GLU A 128 -1.58 20.54 26.01
C GLU A 128 -0.49 20.91 25.00
N VAL A 129 -0.69 20.56 23.74
CA VAL A 129 0.17 20.92 22.61
C VAL A 129 -0.62 21.84 21.69
N ASP A 130 -0.11 23.05 21.46
CA ASP A 130 -0.79 24.06 20.65
C ASP A 130 -0.70 23.77 19.14
N TYR A 131 0.42 23.19 18.69
CA TYR A 131 0.65 22.86 17.28
C TYR A 131 1.45 21.57 17.08
N TYR A 132 1.21 20.89 15.95
CA TYR A 132 1.92 19.68 15.56
C TYR A 132 2.59 19.88 14.21
N LEU A 133 3.91 19.70 14.16
CA LEU A 133 4.67 19.66 12.92
C LEU A 133 5.13 18.22 12.66
N ARG A 134 4.50 17.56 11.68
CA ARG A 134 4.73 16.13 11.40
C ARG A 134 5.92 15.92 10.47
N GLY A 135 6.43 14.69 10.48
CA GLY A 135 7.55 14.25 9.64
C GLY A 135 8.54 13.40 10.43
N CYS A 136 9.45 12.73 9.74
CA CYS A 136 10.58 12.02 10.35
C CYS A 136 11.78 12.08 9.38
N PRO A 137 12.53 13.21 9.34
CA PRO A 137 12.34 14.43 10.13
C PRO A 137 11.25 15.36 9.56
N ILE A 138 10.95 16.45 10.27
CA ILE A 138 9.98 17.47 9.86
C ILE A 138 10.33 18.11 8.51
N ASN A 139 9.33 18.65 7.81
CA ASN A 139 9.58 19.50 6.64
C ASN A 139 10.00 20.90 7.09
N LYS A 140 11.24 21.30 6.79
CA LYS A 140 11.77 22.63 7.17
C LYS A 140 11.01 23.82 6.57
N TYR A 141 10.42 23.68 5.38
CA TYR A 141 9.61 24.75 4.78
C TYR A 141 8.29 24.95 5.51
N GLU A 142 7.69 23.87 6.02
CA GLU A 142 6.50 23.96 6.88
C GLU A 142 6.83 24.59 8.23
N LEU A 143 8.00 24.25 8.82
CA LEU A 143 8.51 24.92 10.02
C LEU A 143 8.70 26.42 9.80
N LEU A 144 9.34 26.82 8.69
CA LEU A 144 9.56 28.24 8.38
C LEU A 144 8.22 28.97 8.26
N SER A 145 7.28 28.41 7.51
CA SER A 145 5.93 28.98 7.36
C SER A 145 5.22 29.11 8.71
N LEU A 146 5.33 28.11 9.57
CA LEU A 146 4.78 28.12 10.93
C LEU A 146 5.35 29.29 11.74
N LEU A 147 6.67 29.42 11.80
CA LEU A 147 7.34 30.48 12.56
C LEU A 147 6.98 31.87 12.04
N GLU A 148 6.94 32.06 10.72
CA GLU A 148 6.56 33.34 10.11
C GLU A 148 5.11 33.73 10.40
N LYS A 149 4.20 32.77 10.38
CA LYS A 149 2.79 33.03 10.67
C LYS A 149 2.58 33.39 12.14
N ILE A 150 3.27 32.71 13.07
CA ILE A 150 3.26 33.06 14.49
C ILE A 150 3.82 34.48 14.71
N LEU A 151 4.94 34.82 14.06
CA LEU A 151 5.54 36.16 14.14
C LEU A 151 4.58 37.28 13.67
N GLN A 152 3.78 37.00 12.64
CA GLN A 152 2.81 37.96 12.10
C GLN A 152 1.54 38.07 12.93
N GLY A 153 1.43 37.33 14.05
CA GLY A 153 0.19 37.26 14.85
C GLY A 153 -1.01 36.72 14.06
N LYS A 154 -0.76 36.11 12.89
CA LYS A 154 -1.82 35.56 12.05
C LYS A 154 -2.32 34.30 12.72
N TRP A 155 -3.62 34.21 12.94
CA TRP A 155 -4.23 32.94 13.32
C TRP A 155 -4.23 32.01 12.11
N PHE A 156 -3.40 30.97 12.11
CA PHE A 156 -3.28 30.02 11.00
C PHE A 156 -3.78 28.64 11.41
N ARG A 157 -5.05 28.52 11.85
CA ARG A 157 -5.76 27.24 11.72
C ARG A 157 -6.09 26.90 10.26
N GLN A 158 -5.16 27.15 9.33
CA GLN A 158 -5.27 26.70 7.95
C GLN A 158 -4.92 25.22 7.90
N GLY A 159 -5.96 24.39 7.88
CA GLY A 159 -5.89 23.05 7.32
C GLY A 159 -5.09 22.04 8.13
N GLU A 160 -5.18 22.06 9.46
CA GLU A 160 -4.72 20.93 10.27
C GLU A 160 -5.31 19.64 9.67
N ARG A 161 -4.42 18.75 9.21
CA ARG A 161 -4.72 17.32 9.12
C ARG A 161 -4.87 16.84 10.56
N ARG A 162 -6.08 17.09 11.05
CA ARG A 162 -6.54 16.89 12.42
C ARG A 162 -6.25 15.45 12.82
N PHE A 163 -5.87 15.31 14.09
CA PHE A 163 -5.86 14.10 14.92
C PHE A 163 -4.52 13.42 15.14
N ARG A 164 -4.06 13.50 16.39
CA ARG A 164 -3.23 12.54 17.12
C ARG A 164 -3.61 11.10 16.74
N PHE A 165 -2.69 10.30 16.22
CA PHE A 165 -2.99 8.92 15.82
C PHE A 165 -2.83 7.98 17.02
N LEU A 166 -3.65 8.18 18.05
CA LEU A 166 -3.87 7.17 19.08
C LEU A 166 -4.96 6.24 18.57
N ARG A 167 -4.57 5.19 17.85
CA ARG A 167 -5.45 4.02 17.78
C ARG A 167 -5.25 3.26 19.07
N GLU A 168 -6.16 3.45 20.01
CA GLU A 168 -6.22 2.60 21.21
C GLU A 168 -6.35 1.11 20.83
N ARG A 169 -6.87 0.81 19.63
CA ARG A 169 -6.86 -0.54 19.03
C ARG A 169 -6.62 -0.50 17.51
N PRO A 170 -5.66 -1.26 16.96
CA PRO A 170 -5.58 -1.51 15.53
C PRO A 170 -6.86 -2.23 15.06
N LEU A 171 -7.37 -1.86 13.88
CA LEU A 171 -8.53 -2.50 13.28
C LEU A 171 -8.09 -3.34 12.08
N ASP A 172 -8.15 -4.64 12.26
CA ASP A 172 -7.91 -5.61 11.20
C ASP A 172 -9.20 -5.97 10.49
N ILE A 173 -9.09 -6.21 9.19
CA ILE A 173 -10.22 -6.69 8.37
C ILE A 173 -9.71 -7.80 7.47
N GLY A 174 -10.32 -8.97 7.63
CA GLY A 174 -10.04 -10.12 6.78
C GLY A 174 -10.91 -10.14 5.53
N GLY A 175 -10.34 -10.67 4.46
CA GLY A 175 -11.06 -11.24 3.32
C GLY A 175 -10.35 -12.50 2.83
N VAL A 176 -10.91 -13.22 1.86
CA VAL A 176 -10.28 -14.41 1.26
C VAL A 176 -9.04 -14.03 0.46
N ALA A 177 -9.14 -13.05 -0.43
CA ALA A 177 -8.05 -12.68 -1.34
C ALA A 177 -7.08 -11.62 -0.76
N LEU A 178 -7.55 -10.76 0.15
CA LEU A 178 -6.75 -9.70 0.76
C LEU A 178 -7.15 -9.43 2.22
N SER A 179 -6.32 -8.69 2.94
CA SER A 179 -6.58 -8.27 4.31
C SER A 179 -6.02 -6.87 4.59
N LEU A 180 -6.63 -6.18 5.55
CA LEU A 180 -6.13 -4.96 6.17
C LEU A 180 -5.49 -5.32 7.52
N ASP A 181 -4.22 -4.98 7.67
CA ASP A 181 -3.44 -4.99 8.89
C ASP A 181 -3.48 -3.57 9.50
N GLY A 182 -4.27 -3.44 10.58
CA GLY A 182 -4.58 -2.20 11.26
C GLY A 182 -3.38 -1.59 11.98
N GLU A 183 -2.38 -2.40 12.36
CA GLU A 183 -1.14 -1.95 13.01
C GLU A 183 -0.23 -1.20 12.04
N LYS A 184 -0.22 -1.61 10.78
CA LYS A 184 0.56 -0.94 9.72
C LYS A 184 -0.14 0.28 9.15
N CYS A 185 -1.46 0.37 9.30
CA CYS A 185 -2.27 1.37 8.60
C CYS A 185 -2.12 2.78 9.19
N ILE A 186 -1.56 3.70 8.39
CA ILE A 186 -1.38 5.12 8.73
C ILE A 186 -2.55 6.04 8.32
N ALA A 187 -3.70 5.46 7.93
CA ALA A 187 -4.90 6.15 7.41
C ALA A 187 -4.65 7.24 6.35
N CYS A 188 -3.69 7.03 5.45
CA CYS A 188 -3.34 8.01 4.41
C CYS A 188 -4.44 8.23 3.35
N GLY A 189 -5.46 7.36 3.27
CA GLY A 189 -6.58 7.51 2.34
C GLY A 189 -6.37 7.02 0.91
N ARG A 190 -5.14 6.68 0.51
CA ARG A 190 -4.86 6.26 -0.88
C ARG A 190 -5.69 5.04 -1.31
N CYS A 191 -5.89 4.09 -0.39
CA CYS A 191 -6.72 2.91 -0.61
C CYS A 191 -8.21 3.26 -0.73
N VAL A 192 -8.70 4.24 0.04
CA VAL A 192 -10.08 4.74 -0.05
C VAL A 192 -10.29 5.43 -1.39
N GLU A 193 -9.36 6.29 -1.79
CA GLU A 193 -9.47 7.04 -3.04
C GLU A 193 -9.56 6.12 -4.26
N VAL A 194 -8.65 5.13 -4.37
CA VAL A 194 -8.71 4.17 -5.48
C VAL A 194 -9.94 3.27 -5.40
N CYS A 195 -10.39 2.89 -4.20
CA CYS A 195 -11.58 2.05 -4.04
C CYS A 195 -12.87 2.80 -4.37
N ARG A 196 -12.93 4.12 -4.09
CA ARG A 196 -14.08 4.98 -4.42
C ARG A 196 -14.34 5.02 -5.92
N GLY A 197 -13.29 4.96 -6.74
CA GLY A 197 -13.41 4.85 -8.19
C GLY A 197 -13.91 3.50 -8.71
N ILE A 198 -14.20 2.53 -7.83
CA ILE A 198 -14.61 1.17 -8.21
C ILE A 198 -15.87 0.72 -7.47
N THR A 199 -15.83 0.49 -6.16
CA THR A 199 -16.99 0.00 -5.40
C THR A 199 -17.24 0.72 -4.07
N SER A 200 -16.30 1.56 -3.62
CA SER A 200 -16.33 2.20 -2.30
C SER A 200 -16.48 1.20 -1.13
N ALA A 201 -15.89 0.00 -1.25
CA ALA A 201 -15.95 -1.04 -0.22
C ALA A 201 -15.24 -0.70 1.09
N ILE A 202 -14.28 0.23 1.05
CA ILE A 202 -13.58 0.74 2.23
C ILE A 202 -13.66 2.25 2.26
N ASP A 203 -13.82 2.81 3.46
CA ASP A 203 -13.82 4.25 3.69
C ASP A 203 -13.20 4.57 5.06
N TYR A 204 -13.12 5.85 5.37
CA TYR A 204 -12.86 6.35 6.71
C TYR A 204 -14.05 6.03 7.62
N ILE A 205 -13.74 5.42 8.76
CA ILE A 205 -14.69 5.20 9.84
C ILE A 205 -14.22 5.91 11.11
N ASN A 206 -15.15 6.00 12.06
CA ASN A 206 -15.01 6.80 13.26
C ASN A 206 -14.70 8.27 12.90
N ARG A 207 -14.29 9.03 13.91
CA ARG A 207 -13.87 10.42 13.74
C ARG A 207 -12.68 10.63 14.64
N SER A 208 -11.99 11.73 14.40
CA SER A 208 -10.93 12.15 15.30
C SER A 208 -9.74 11.19 15.37
N ILE A 209 -9.11 11.10 16.53
CA ILE A 209 -7.97 10.23 16.84
C ILE A 209 -8.26 8.75 16.56
N GLU A 210 -9.53 8.37 16.54
CA GLU A 210 -10.01 7.03 16.24
C GLU A 210 -10.19 6.75 14.74
N THR A 211 -9.87 7.71 13.86
CA THR A 211 -10.05 7.56 12.42
C THR A 211 -9.32 6.32 11.92
N ALA A 212 -10.09 5.41 11.35
CA ALA A 212 -9.59 4.16 10.79
C ALA A 212 -10.08 3.98 9.37
N ILE A 213 -9.37 3.14 8.61
CA ILE A 213 -9.88 2.65 7.32
C ILE A 213 -10.62 1.36 7.62
N SER A 214 -11.87 1.25 7.17
CA SER A 214 -12.63 0.02 7.32
C SER A 214 -13.72 -0.12 6.27
N THR A 215 -14.34 -1.31 6.23
CA THR A 215 -15.60 -1.55 5.54
C THR A 215 -16.75 -0.85 6.28
N PRO A 216 -17.86 -0.54 5.60
CA PRO A 216 -19.09 -0.17 6.27
C PRO A 216 -19.47 -1.21 7.34
N PHE A 217 -19.85 -0.76 8.53
CA PHE A 217 -20.21 -1.63 9.67
C PHE A 217 -19.10 -2.59 10.15
N LYS A 218 -17.84 -2.41 9.71
CA LYS A 218 -16.67 -3.22 10.12
C LYS A 218 -16.82 -4.73 9.82
N VAL A 219 -17.62 -5.08 8.81
CA VAL A 219 -17.77 -6.47 8.34
C VAL A 219 -16.52 -6.94 7.61
N LYS A 220 -16.38 -8.25 7.35
CA LYS A 220 -15.28 -8.74 6.52
C LYS A 220 -15.35 -8.16 5.11
N LEU A 221 -14.22 -8.13 4.42
CA LEU A 221 -14.19 -7.67 3.02
C LEU A 221 -15.15 -8.50 2.16
N ASP A 222 -15.19 -9.81 2.38
CA ASP A 222 -16.05 -10.74 1.63
C ASP A 222 -17.56 -10.53 1.90
N GLU A 223 -17.91 -9.88 3.01
CA GLU A 223 -19.29 -9.57 3.42
C GLU A 223 -19.69 -8.13 3.05
N SER A 224 -18.78 -7.37 2.43
CA SER A 224 -18.97 -5.97 2.03
C SER A 224 -19.16 -5.84 0.51
N SER A 225 -19.17 -4.61 -0.02
CA SER A 225 -19.15 -4.37 -1.47
C SER A 225 -17.76 -4.57 -2.12
N CYS A 226 -16.83 -5.26 -1.44
CA CYS A 226 -15.51 -5.54 -1.96
C CYS A 226 -15.57 -6.65 -3.02
N ILE A 227 -15.13 -6.33 -4.24
CA ILE A 227 -15.02 -7.31 -5.33
C ILE A 227 -13.62 -7.95 -5.41
N SER A 228 -12.78 -7.79 -4.39
CA SER A 228 -11.40 -8.31 -4.34
C SER A 228 -10.48 -7.92 -5.52
N CYS A 229 -10.75 -6.81 -6.22
CA CYS A 229 -9.93 -6.37 -7.37
C CYS A 229 -8.46 -6.06 -7.00
N GLY A 230 -8.18 -5.80 -5.72
CA GLY A 230 -6.82 -5.64 -5.18
C GLY A 230 -6.14 -4.31 -5.46
N GLN A 231 -6.81 -3.36 -6.12
CA GLN A 231 -6.25 -2.04 -6.45
C GLN A 231 -5.71 -1.33 -5.20
N CYS A 232 -6.43 -1.38 -4.09
CA CYS A 232 -6.02 -0.78 -2.82
C CYS A 232 -4.68 -1.32 -2.27
N THR A 233 -4.28 -2.54 -2.64
CA THR A 233 -2.98 -3.12 -2.25
C THR A 233 -1.82 -2.47 -3.01
N LEU A 234 -2.02 -2.05 -4.27
CA LEU A 234 -0.98 -1.40 -5.08
C LEU A 234 -0.59 -0.02 -4.54
N TYR A 235 -1.56 0.71 -3.99
CA TYR A 235 -1.39 2.09 -3.53
C TYR A 235 -1.06 2.21 -2.04
N CYS A 236 -1.08 1.09 -1.29
CA CYS A 236 -0.78 1.10 0.13
C CYS A 236 0.73 1.30 0.35
N PRO A 237 1.18 2.43 0.95
CA PRO A 237 2.60 2.72 1.07
C PRO A 237 3.33 1.90 2.15
N VAL A 238 2.56 1.28 3.04
CA VAL A 238 3.05 0.61 4.26
C VAL A 238 2.70 -0.88 4.29
N GLY A 239 2.09 -1.40 3.22
CA GLY A 239 1.67 -2.80 3.15
C GLY A 239 0.61 -3.20 4.19
N ALA A 240 -0.18 -2.24 4.66
CA ALA A 240 -1.33 -2.49 5.53
C ALA A 240 -2.42 -3.27 4.79
N LEU A 241 -2.73 -2.88 3.55
CA LEU A 241 -3.55 -3.70 2.66
C LEU A 241 -2.62 -4.59 1.84
N ARG A 242 -2.81 -5.90 1.97
CA ARG A 242 -1.97 -6.92 1.32
C ARG A 242 -2.80 -8.09 0.81
N GLU A 243 -2.32 -8.70 -0.26
CA GLU A 243 -2.81 -9.99 -0.73
C GLU A 243 -2.60 -11.10 0.32
N ARG A 244 -3.51 -12.07 0.34
CA ARG A 244 -3.26 -13.34 1.03
C ARG A 244 -2.33 -14.19 0.18
N SER A 245 -1.15 -14.47 0.72
CA SER A 245 -0.11 -15.09 -0.08
C SER A 245 -0.26 -16.61 -0.18
N SER A 246 -0.10 -17.12 -1.39
CA SER A 246 -0.03 -18.57 -1.68
C SER A 246 1.41 -19.05 -1.87
N VAL A 247 2.40 -18.16 -1.74
CA VAL A 247 3.82 -18.44 -2.00
C VAL A 247 4.35 -19.59 -1.15
N ALA A 248 4.16 -19.50 0.18
CA ALA A 248 4.68 -20.51 1.11
C ALA A 248 4.10 -21.90 0.84
N GLU A 249 2.80 -21.96 0.51
CA GLU A 249 2.12 -23.19 0.18
C GLU A 249 2.62 -23.80 -1.13
N VAL A 250 2.72 -23.00 -2.20
CA VAL A 250 3.25 -23.45 -3.48
C VAL A 250 4.70 -23.92 -3.36
N GLN A 251 5.56 -23.17 -2.66
CA GLN A 251 6.95 -23.57 -2.42
C GLN A 251 7.05 -24.89 -1.66
N ARG A 252 6.21 -25.09 -0.65
CA ARG A 252 6.14 -26.36 0.10
C ARG A 252 5.76 -27.51 -0.83
N LEU A 253 4.73 -27.35 -1.66
CA LEU A 253 4.30 -28.37 -2.62
C LEU A 253 5.42 -28.73 -3.61
N LEU A 254 6.07 -27.72 -4.19
CA LEU A 254 7.20 -27.91 -5.13
C LEU A 254 8.37 -28.65 -4.45
N LYS A 255 8.73 -28.25 -3.23
CA LYS A 255 9.81 -28.90 -2.46
C LYS A 255 9.53 -30.36 -2.14
N HIS A 256 8.26 -30.72 -1.96
CA HIS A 256 7.82 -32.11 -1.72
C HIS A 256 7.55 -32.90 -3.01
N GLY A 257 7.98 -32.39 -4.17
CA GLY A 257 7.91 -33.11 -5.44
C GLY A 257 6.51 -33.14 -6.06
N ALA A 258 5.62 -32.22 -5.68
CA ALA A 258 4.33 -32.08 -6.33
C ALA A 258 4.50 -31.72 -7.81
N ARG A 259 3.84 -32.49 -8.68
CA ARG A 259 3.80 -32.30 -10.13
C ARG A 259 2.83 -31.17 -10.48
N LEU A 260 3.30 -29.92 -10.38
CA LEU A 260 2.50 -28.72 -10.62
C LEU A 260 2.77 -28.13 -12.00
N THR A 261 1.70 -27.69 -12.68
CA THR A 261 1.78 -26.93 -13.93
C THR A 261 1.48 -25.46 -13.66
N ALA A 262 2.37 -24.56 -14.10
CA ALA A 262 2.16 -23.12 -14.04
C ALA A 262 1.42 -22.64 -15.30
N TYR A 263 0.22 -22.06 -15.14
CA TYR A 263 -0.50 -21.37 -16.21
C TYR A 263 -0.29 -19.87 -16.04
N VAL A 264 0.40 -19.25 -16.98
CA VAL A 264 0.86 -17.85 -16.89
C VAL A 264 0.07 -16.98 -17.84
N GLU A 265 -0.57 -15.92 -17.33
CA GLU A 265 -1.22 -14.90 -18.17
C GLU A 265 -0.16 -14.00 -18.84
N PRO A 266 -0.33 -13.60 -20.13
CA PRO A 266 0.64 -12.76 -20.85
C PRO A 266 1.01 -11.45 -20.16
N GLU A 267 0.06 -10.82 -19.47
CA GLU A 267 0.24 -9.58 -18.72
C GLU A 267 1.23 -9.72 -17.55
N VAL A 268 1.41 -10.93 -17.03
CA VAL A 268 2.44 -11.25 -16.03
C VAL A 268 3.82 -11.06 -16.65
N LEU A 269 4.03 -11.59 -17.86
CA LEU A 269 5.32 -11.49 -18.57
C LEU A 269 5.68 -10.03 -18.80
N ALA A 270 4.73 -9.25 -19.30
CA ALA A 270 4.94 -7.84 -19.58
C ALA A 270 5.30 -7.03 -18.32
N ALA A 271 4.64 -7.33 -17.20
CA ALA A 271 4.92 -6.65 -15.94
C ALA A 271 6.24 -7.10 -15.30
N LEU A 272 6.63 -8.37 -15.44
CA LEU A 272 7.91 -8.89 -14.94
C LEU A 272 9.09 -8.33 -15.74
N GLU A 273 9.01 -8.32 -17.07
CA GLU A 273 10.04 -7.74 -17.94
C GLU A 273 10.33 -6.28 -17.59
N GLU A 274 9.29 -5.48 -17.36
CA GLU A 274 9.44 -4.10 -16.92
C GLU A 274 10.03 -4.02 -15.50
N ALA A 275 9.49 -4.78 -14.54
CA ALA A 275 9.89 -4.70 -13.14
C ALA A 275 11.36 -5.11 -12.92
N LEU A 276 11.83 -6.08 -13.70
CA LEU A 276 13.18 -6.64 -13.64
C LEU A 276 14.15 -5.98 -14.63
N LYS A 277 13.66 -5.04 -15.45
CA LYS A 277 14.45 -4.34 -16.49
C LYS A 277 15.16 -5.32 -17.43
N LEU A 278 14.43 -6.33 -17.89
CA LEU A 278 14.97 -7.30 -18.84
C LEU A 278 14.99 -6.70 -20.25
N ASP A 279 16.08 -6.91 -20.98
CA ASP A 279 16.19 -6.51 -22.38
C ASP A 279 15.59 -7.57 -23.29
N GLY A 280 14.73 -7.14 -24.21
CA GLY A 280 14.02 -8.01 -25.15
C GLY A 280 12.91 -8.84 -24.51
N TYR A 281 12.31 -9.73 -25.29
CA TYR A 281 11.33 -10.70 -24.79
C TYR A 281 12.01 -11.71 -23.87
N ALA A 282 11.52 -11.87 -22.64
CA ALA A 282 12.12 -12.72 -21.61
C ALA A 282 11.22 -13.90 -21.19
N GLY A 283 10.14 -14.18 -21.95
CA GLY A 283 9.23 -15.29 -21.68
C GLY A 283 9.97 -16.62 -21.52
N GLY A 284 10.98 -16.90 -22.36
CA GLY A 284 11.75 -18.13 -22.27
C GLY A 284 12.66 -18.22 -21.04
N ARG A 285 13.18 -17.09 -20.55
CA ARG A 285 13.96 -17.05 -19.30
C ARG A 285 13.07 -17.30 -18.09
N LEU A 286 11.84 -16.80 -18.13
CA LEU A 286 10.85 -17.07 -17.09
C LEU A 286 10.49 -18.56 -17.03
N VAL A 287 10.30 -19.22 -18.17
CA VAL A 287 10.06 -20.67 -18.21
C VAL A 287 11.21 -21.41 -17.53
N THR A 288 12.45 -21.07 -17.89
CA THR A 288 13.64 -21.66 -17.24
C THR A 288 13.64 -21.44 -15.73
N ALA A 289 13.29 -20.24 -15.26
CA ALA A 289 13.23 -19.92 -13.85
C ALA A 289 12.14 -20.73 -13.10
N LEU A 290 10.95 -20.83 -13.67
CA LEU A 290 9.84 -21.61 -13.12
C LEU A 290 10.19 -23.12 -13.09
N LYS A 291 10.85 -23.66 -14.13
CA LYS A 291 11.34 -25.04 -14.11
C LYS A 291 12.40 -25.26 -13.03
N ARG A 292 13.30 -24.30 -12.81
CA ARG A 292 14.28 -24.33 -11.69
C ARG A 292 13.62 -24.26 -10.30
N LEU A 293 12.47 -23.60 -10.18
CA LEU A 293 11.66 -23.61 -8.96
C LEU A 293 10.97 -24.96 -8.72
N GLY A 294 10.91 -25.84 -9.71
CA GLY A 294 10.36 -27.19 -9.61
C GLY A 294 9.02 -27.41 -10.33
N PHE A 295 8.53 -26.43 -11.10
CA PHE A 295 7.33 -26.63 -11.92
C PHE A 295 7.60 -27.66 -13.04
N GLU A 296 6.69 -28.61 -13.23
CA GLU A 296 6.82 -29.66 -14.25
C GLU A 296 6.62 -29.08 -15.65
N LYS A 297 5.59 -28.25 -15.79
CA LYS A 297 5.20 -27.60 -17.04
C LYS A 297 4.90 -26.13 -16.81
N VAL A 298 5.20 -25.32 -17.82
CA VAL A 298 4.86 -23.89 -17.88
C VAL A 298 4.10 -23.65 -19.17
N VAL A 299 2.84 -23.24 -19.02
CA VAL A 299 1.89 -22.98 -20.11
C VAL A 299 1.61 -21.49 -20.15
N LEU A 300 1.82 -20.88 -21.31
CA LEU A 300 1.33 -19.52 -21.55
C LEU A 300 -0.16 -19.61 -21.87
N TRP A 301 -1.00 -18.92 -21.12
CA TRP A 301 -2.45 -19.11 -21.19
C TRP A 301 -3.19 -17.78 -21.18
N ALA A 302 -4.11 -17.63 -22.13
CA ALA A 302 -5.12 -16.58 -22.14
C ALA A 302 -6.50 -17.24 -22.31
N PRO A 303 -7.54 -16.77 -21.60
CA PRO A 303 -8.82 -17.46 -21.54
C PRO A 303 -9.52 -17.56 -22.90
N ARG A 304 -9.98 -18.77 -23.23
CA ARG A 304 -10.99 -18.99 -24.27
C ARG A 304 -12.36 -18.62 -23.72
N ILE A 305 -13.10 -17.81 -24.45
CA ILE A 305 -14.53 -17.65 -24.22
C ILE A 305 -15.23 -18.64 -25.14
N VAL A 306 -15.71 -19.75 -24.56
CA VAL A 306 -16.61 -20.69 -25.25
C VAL A 306 -18.03 -20.24 -24.96
N LEU A 307 -18.83 -20.08 -26.01
CA LEU A 307 -20.25 -19.72 -25.88
C LEU A 307 -21.07 -20.83 -26.51
N ASP A 308 -21.99 -21.38 -25.74
CA ASP A 308 -22.92 -22.42 -26.22
C ASP A 308 -23.95 -21.82 -27.19
N GLU A 309 -24.37 -20.56 -26.97
CA GLU A 309 -25.34 -19.83 -27.81
C GLU A 309 -24.83 -18.43 -28.19
N PRO A 310 -24.06 -18.27 -29.29
CA PRO A 310 -23.46 -17.00 -29.68
C PRO A 310 -24.46 -15.86 -30.02
N SER A 311 -25.72 -16.20 -30.29
CA SER A 311 -26.79 -15.25 -30.61
C SER A 311 -27.39 -14.58 -29.37
N ARG A 312 -27.22 -15.16 -28.18
CA ARG A 312 -27.70 -14.58 -26.92
C ARG A 312 -26.67 -13.58 -26.40
N LEU A 313 -27.15 -12.42 -25.95
CA LEU A 313 -26.30 -11.46 -25.23
C LEU A 313 -25.63 -12.16 -24.05
N THR A 314 -24.31 -12.08 -23.98
CA THR A 314 -23.53 -12.74 -22.93
C THR A 314 -22.54 -11.77 -22.31
N ILE A 315 -22.54 -11.69 -20.97
CA ILE A 315 -21.59 -10.95 -20.17
C ILE A 315 -20.54 -11.92 -19.67
N VAL A 316 -19.30 -11.72 -20.11
CA VAL A 316 -18.14 -12.52 -19.74
C VAL A 316 -17.27 -11.71 -18.78
N PRO A 317 -17.17 -12.11 -17.51
CA PRO A 317 -16.32 -11.42 -16.56
C PRO A 317 -14.85 -11.78 -16.82
N GLY A 318 -13.96 -10.79 -16.84
CA GLY A 318 -12.51 -11.01 -16.95
C GLY A 318 -11.94 -11.81 -15.77
N SER A 319 -12.55 -11.67 -14.59
CA SER A 319 -12.22 -12.41 -13.37
C SER A 319 -13.41 -12.46 -12.42
N GLU A 320 -13.21 -13.09 -11.26
CA GLU A 320 -14.14 -13.12 -10.14
C GLU A 320 -14.53 -11.69 -9.68
N ALA A 321 -13.68 -10.67 -9.89
CA ALA A 321 -14.01 -9.29 -9.53
C ALA A 321 -15.20 -8.75 -10.33
N GLU A 322 -15.18 -8.91 -11.66
CA GLU A 322 -16.26 -8.47 -12.53
C GLU A 322 -17.54 -9.28 -12.28
N SER A 323 -17.38 -10.59 -12.00
CA SER A 323 -18.52 -11.44 -11.67
C SER A 323 -19.21 -10.98 -10.39
N LEU A 324 -18.45 -10.71 -9.32
CA LEU A 324 -18.99 -10.15 -8.07
C LEU A 324 -19.57 -8.76 -8.29
N PHE A 325 -18.95 -7.93 -9.13
CA PHE A 325 -19.45 -6.59 -9.44
C PHE A 325 -20.86 -6.65 -10.06
N VAL A 326 -21.06 -7.51 -11.07
CA VAL A 326 -22.38 -7.68 -11.68
C VAL A 326 -23.37 -8.23 -10.66
N GLN A 327 -23.00 -9.23 -9.87
CA GLN A 327 -23.89 -9.82 -8.86
C GLN A 327 -24.33 -8.80 -7.78
N LEU A 328 -23.44 -7.94 -7.33
CA LEU A 328 -23.70 -6.97 -6.26
C LEU A 328 -24.46 -5.72 -6.75
N PHE A 329 -24.11 -5.20 -7.93
CA PHE A 329 -24.59 -3.89 -8.40
C PHE A 329 -25.55 -3.96 -9.61
N TYR A 330 -25.56 -5.09 -10.31
CA TYR A 330 -26.42 -5.36 -11.47
C TYR A 330 -27.10 -6.73 -11.36
N PRO A 331 -27.79 -7.04 -10.24
CA PRO A 331 -28.39 -8.36 -10.01
C PRO A 331 -29.43 -8.74 -11.08
N ASP A 332 -30.07 -7.75 -11.70
CA ASP A 332 -30.98 -7.90 -12.83
C ASP A 332 -30.32 -8.43 -14.11
N LEU A 333 -28.99 -8.38 -14.21
CA LEU A 333 -28.22 -8.84 -15.36
C LEU A 333 -27.53 -10.19 -15.15
N ILE A 334 -27.76 -10.86 -14.02
CA ILE A 334 -27.13 -12.15 -13.68
C ILE A 334 -27.44 -13.22 -14.74
N ASP A 335 -28.63 -13.21 -15.35
CA ASP A 335 -29.02 -14.17 -16.38
C ASP A 335 -28.22 -14.06 -17.69
N TYR A 336 -27.46 -12.97 -17.87
CA TYR A 336 -26.52 -12.80 -18.96
C TYR A 336 -25.08 -13.15 -18.56
N LEU A 337 -24.80 -13.27 -17.27
CA LEU A 337 -23.46 -13.46 -16.72
C LEU A 337 -23.05 -14.94 -16.78
N VAL A 338 -21.94 -15.22 -17.46
CA VAL A 338 -21.30 -16.54 -17.41
C VAL A 338 -20.23 -16.61 -16.33
N ALA A 339 -19.82 -17.83 -15.99
CA ALA A 339 -18.71 -18.04 -15.07
C ALA A 339 -17.41 -17.40 -15.63
N PRO A 340 -16.56 -16.83 -14.75
CA PRO A 340 -15.25 -16.35 -15.19
C PRO A 340 -14.45 -17.53 -15.76
N PRO A 341 -13.67 -17.32 -16.83
CA PRO A 341 -12.82 -18.37 -17.40
C PRO A 341 -11.90 -18.94 -16.32
N LYS A 342 -11.74 -20.27 -16.29
CA LYS A 342 -10.91 -21.02 -15.33
C LYS A 342 -10.13 -22.14 -16.03
N VAL A 343 -9.06 -22.62 -15.40
CA VAL A 343 -8.39 -23.87 -15.78
C VAL A 343 -8.83 -24.95 -14.80
N GLU A 344 -9.56 -25.94 -15.30
CA GLU A 344 -10.10 -27.04 -14.50
C GLU A 344 -9.01 -28.10 -14.24
N ASN A 345 -8.25 -27.97 -13.15
CA ASN A 345 -7.32 -29.02 -12.70
C ASN A 345 -6.78 -28.77 -11.27
N HIS A 346 -6.76 -29.80 -10.41
CA HIS A 346 -6.23 -29.72 -9.04
C HIS A 346 -4.69 -29.62 -8.95
N ARG A 347 -3.96 -29.75 -10.07
CA ARG A 347 -2.48 -29.67 -10.11
C ARG A 347 -1.96 -28.39 -10.77
N VAL A 348 -2.78 -27.35 -10.80
CA VAL A 348 -2.47 -26.10 -11.47
C VAL A 348 -2.15 -25.00 -10.49
N VAL A 349 -1.10 -24.26 -10.80
CA VAL A 349 -0.81 -22.95 -10.22
C VAL A 349 -1.07 -21.90 -11.28
N TRP A 350 -2.02 -21.04 -11.01
CA TRP A 350 -2.31 -19.88 -11.81
C TRP A 350 -1.38 -18.74 -11.47
N VAL A 351 -0.80 -18.15 -12.50
CA VAL A 351 0.05 -16.96 -12.38
C VAL A 351 -0.63 -15.82 -13.12
N THR A 352 -1.09 -14.80 -12.39
CA THR A 352 -1.99 -13.77 -12.91
C THR A 352 -1.71 -12.38 -12.33
N PRO A 353 -1.95 -11.28 -13.07
CA PRO A 353 -2.04 -9.92 -12.53
C PRO A 353 -3.30 -9.63 -11.70
N CYS A 354 -4.28 -10.54 -11.62
CA CYS A 354 -5.55 -10.28 -10.94
C CYS A 354 -5.60 -10.93 -9.56
N LEU A 355 -5.86 -10.12 -8.53
CA LEU A 355 -5.96 -10.62 -7.16
C LEU A 355 -7.25 -11.42 -6.92
N ALA A 356 -8.34 -11.07 -7.58
CA ALA A 356 -9.64 -11.72 -7.39
C ALA A 356 -9.65 -13.20 -7.84
N ARG A 357 -8.69 -13.64 -8.67
CA ARG A 357 -8.53 -15.07 -9.00
C ARG A 357 -8.32 -15.94 -7.77
N LYS A 358 -7.80 -15.39 -6.67
CA LYS A 358 -7.67 -16.10 -5.39
C LYS A 358 -9.00 -16.46 -4.73
N LEU A 359 -10.13 -15.94 -5.22
CA LEU A 359 -11.45 -16.34 -4.76
C LEU A 359 -11.90 -17.69 -5.35
N GLY A 360 -11.23 -18.17 -6.39
CA GLY A 360 -11.45 -19.50 -6.96
C GLY A 360 -10.75 -20.61 -6.17
N GLU A 361 -10.91 -21.85 -6.63
CA GLU A 361 -10.43 -23.06 -5.92
C GLU A 361 -9.00 -23.48 -6.26
N SER A 362 -8.31 -22.75 -7.15
CA SER A 362 -6.96 -23.09 -7.62
C SER A 362 -5.87 -22.36 -6.83
N PHE A 363 -4.65 -22.93 -6.77
CA PHE A 363 -3.49 -22.19 -6.26
C PHE A 363 -3.19 -21.02 -7.18
N VAL A 364 -3.15 -19.80 -6.63
CA VAL A 364 -2.92 -18.58 -7.40
C VAL A 364 -1.72 -17.83 -6.86
N LEU A 365 -0.74 -17.60 -7.72
CA LEU A 365 0.34 -16.64 -7.53
C LEU A 365 0.03 -15.37 -8.33
N THR A 366 -0.03 -14.24 -7.63
CA THR A 366 -0.07 -12.95 -8.33
C THR A 366 1.28 -12.65 -9.00
N THR A 367 1.31 -11.74 -9.99
CA THR A 367 2.57 -11.26 -10.57
C THR A 367 3.54 -10.77 -9.49
N ARG A 368 3.03 -10.06 -8.47
CA ARG A 368 3.82 -9.58 -7.33
C ARG A 368 4.43 -10.71 -6.50
N GLU A 369 3.67 -11.78 -6.27
CA GLU A 369 4.16 -12.96 -5.56
C GLU A 369 5.19 -13.73 -6.35
N LEU A 370 4.97 -13.91 -7.66
CA LEU A 370 5.96 -14.51 -8.54
C LEU A 370 7.24 -13.67 -8.59
N LEU A 371 7.12 -12.34 -8.68
CA LEU A 371 8.28 -11.45 -8.64
C LEU A 371 9.10 -11.67 -7.35
N ARG A 372 8.46 -11.84 -6.18
CA ARG A 372 9.17 -12.14 -4.92
C ARG A 372 9.92 -13.48 -4.97
N LEU A 373 9.32 -14.50 -5.58
CA LEU A 373 9.96 -15.81 -5.77
C LEU A 373 11.19 -15.74 -6.68
N LEU A 374 11.11 -14.90 -7.72
CA LEU A 374 12.17 -14.78 -8.72
C LEU A 374 13.27 -13.79 -8.32
N ASN A 375 13.01 -12.88 -7.38
CA ASN A 375 13.95 -11.81 -7.01
C ASN A 375 15.28 -12.33 -6.42
N THR A 376 15.37 -13.60 -6.07
CA THR A 376 16.62 -14.26 -5.63
C THR A 376 17.38 -14.93 -6.78
N MET A 377 16.85 -14.92 -8.00
CA MET A 377 17.46 -15.50 -9.20
C MET A 377 17.98 -14.41 -10.13
N ASP A 378 19.14 -14.63 -10.72
CA ASP A 378 19.59 -13.82 -11.84
C ASP A 378 18.92 -14.31 -13.12
N LEU A 379 17.78 -13.71 -13.46
CA LEU A 379 17.02 -14.01 -14.67
C LEU A 379 17.74 -13.60 -15.95
N SER A 380 18.67 -12.64 -15.90
CA SER A 380 19.34 -12.10 -17.08
C SER A 380 20.36 -13.09 -17.67
N SER A 381 20.94 -13.96 -16.84
CA SER A 381 21.90 -14.99 -17.26
C SER A 381 21.27 -16.34 -17.58
N LEU A 382 19.95 -16.49 -17.44
CA LEU A 382 19.27 -17.76 -17.75
C LEU A 382 19.18 -17.98 -19.26
N THR A 383 19.48 -19.22 -19.66
CA THR A 383 19.16 -19.72 -21.00
C THR A 383 17.66 -19.73 -21.21
N GLU A 384 17.21 -19.44 -22.43
CA GLU A 384 15.78 -19.44 -22.75
C GLU A 384 15.27 -20.85 -23.04
N THR A 385 14.14 -21.20 -22.43
CA THR A 385 13.41 -22.45 -22.69
C THR A 385 12.03 -22.09 -23.25
N PRO A 386 11.54 -22.74 -24.32
CA PRO A 386 10.19 -22.48 -24.83
C PRO A 386 9.12 -22.90 -23.80
N PHE A 387 7.93 -22.30 -23.89
CA PHE A 387 6.77 -22.78 -23.13
C PHE A 387 6.47 -24.23 -23.49
N ASP A 388 6.00 -25.01 -22.51
CA ASP A 388 5.58 -26.40 -22.76
C ASP A 388 4.27 -26.45 -23.58
N ASP A 389 3.45 -25.39 -23.50
CA ASP A 389 2.29 -25.19 -24.35
C ASP A 389 1.93 -23.68 -24.41
N VAL A 390 1.28 -23.27 -25.49
CA VAL A 390 0.80 -21.90 -25.71
C VAL A 390 -0.69 -21.97 -26.04
N LEU A 391 -1.51 -21.54 -25.08
CA LEU A 391 -2.97 -21.52 -25.15
C LEU A 391 -3.46 -20.07 -25.23
N LEU A 392 -3.20 -19.43 -26.37
CA LEU A 392 -3.71 -18.11 -26.71
C LEU A 392 -4.92 -18.26 -27.63
N GLU A 393 -6.11 -18.09 -27.08
CA GLU A 393 -7.35 -18.29 -27.84
C GLU A 393 -7.78 -16.99 -28.52
N ARG A 394 -8.01 -17.05 -29.83
CA ARG A 394 -8.60 -15.94 -30.60
C ARG A 394 -10.11 -16.07 -30.51
N LEU A 395 -10.78 -14.98 -30.12
CA LEU A 395 -12.24 -14.91 -30.13
C LEU A 395 -12.69 -14.96 -31.60
N ASN A 396 -13.39 -16.02 -31.99
CA ASN A 396 -13.99 -16.14 -33.33
C ASN A 396 -15.30 -15.33 -33.48
N VAL A 397 -15.60 -14.49 -32.49
CA VAL A 397 -16.80 -13.66 -32.40
C VAL A 397 -16.41 -12.21 -32.12
N ARG A 398 -17.19 -11.27 -32.64
CA ARG A 398 -16.99 -9.84 -32.38
C ARG A 398 -17.33 -9.57 -30.91
N VAL A 399 -16.38 -9.02 -30.17
CA VAL A 399 -16.51 -8.78 -28.73
C VAL A 399 -16.46 -7.29 -28.42
N ILE A 400 -17.35 -6.87 -27.53
CA ILE A 400 -17.37 -5.54 -26.93
C ILE A 400 -16.56 -5.62 -25.65
N LYS A 401 -15.37 -4.99 -25.63
CA LYS A 401 -14.54 -4.92 -24.42
C LYS A 401 -14.88 -3.63 -23.65
N ALA A 402 -15.30 -3.78 -22.40
CA ALA A 402 -15.50 -2.68 -21.48
C ALA A 402 -14.36 -2.66 -20.46
N VAL A 403 -13.47 -1.68 -20.55
CA VAL A 403 -12.25 -1.60 -19.73
C VAL A 403 -12.30 -0.37 -18.83
N GLY A 404 -12.14 -0.61 -17.53
CA GLY A 404 -12.29 0.40 -16.49
C GLY A 404 -13.77 0.69 -16.18
N MET A 405 -14.00 1.14 -14.94
CA MET A 405 -15.34 1.31 -14.38
C MET A 405 -16.29 2.15 -15.22
N ARG A 406 -15.81 3.25 -15.81
CA ARG A 406 -16.64 4.12 -16.66
C ARG A 406 -17.27 3.37 -17.84
N GLU A 407 -16.47 2.58 -18.57
CA GLU A 407 -16.99 1.83 -19.71
C GLU A 407 -17.77 0.59 -19.26
N VAL A 408 -17.39 -0.04 -18.14
CA VAL A 408 -18.15 -1.16 -17.54
C VAL A 408 -19.56 -0.72 -17.18
N GLU A 409 -19.72 0.33 -16.37
CA GLU A 409 -21.04 0.84 -15.94
C GLU A 409 -21.88 1.29 -17.14
N LYS A 410 -21.27 2.02 -18.08
CA LYS A 410 -21.94 2.45 -19.32
C LYS A 410 -22.46 1.26 -20.11
N THR A 411 -21.64 0.22 -20.28
CA THR A 411 -22.01 -0.98 -21.05
C THR A 411 -23.13 -1.75 -20.35
N LEU A 412 -23.02 -1.96 -19.03
CA LEU A 412 -24.06 -2.63 -18.25
C LEU A 412 -25.38 -1.86 -18.24
N ASN A 413 -25.33 -0.52 -18.15
CA ASN A 413 -26.54 0.31 -18.26
C ASN A 413 -27.15 0.23 -19.67
N TYR A 414 -26.34 0.11 -20.74
CA TYR A 414 -26.87 -0.09 -22.09
C TYR A 414 -27.60 -1.42 -22.23
N ILE A 415 -27.10 -2.47 -21.59
CA ILE A 415 -27.77 -3.77 -21.53
C ILE A 415 -29.09 -3.65 -20.75
N ARG A 416 -29.04 -3.09 -19.54
CA ARG A 416 -30.22 -2.87 -18.68
C ARG A 416 -31.31 -2.05 -19.35
N ASP A 417 -30.93 -1.00 -20.07
CA ASP A 417 -31.87 -0.14 -20.83
C ASP A 417 -32.39 -0.80 -22.12
N GLY A 418 -31.93 -2.01 -22.47
CA GLY A 418 -32.28 -2.70 -23.70
C GLY A 418 -31.71 -2.06 -24.97
N LYS A 419 -30.68 -1.20 -24.85
CA LYS A 419 -29.94 -0.56 -25.95
C LYS A 419 -28.91 -1.50 -26.59
N LEU A 420 -28.45 -2.50 -25.84
CA LEU A 420 -27.61 -3.59 -26.32
C LEU A 420 -28.33 -4.92 -26.05
N ARG A 421 -28.69 -5.64 -27.11
CA ARG A 421 -29.57 -6.84 -27.03
C ARG A 421 -28.92 -8.14 -27.49
N GLU A 422 -27.75 -8.06 -28.12
CA GLU A 422 -27.03 -9.20 -28.68
C GLU A 422 -25.51 -8.97 -28.58
N GLY A 423 -24.75 -10.07 -28.66
CA GLY A 423 -23.29 -10.05 -28.70
C GLY A 423 -22.61 -10.44 -27.38
N VAL A 424 -21.28 -10.38 -27.40
CA VAL A 424 -20.42 -10.82 -26.30
C VAL A 424 -19.74 -9.62 -25.68
N VAL A 425 -19.99 -9.38 -24.40
CA VAL A 425 -19.43 -8.27 -23.64
C VAL A 425 -18.41 -8.82 -22.66
N VAL A 426 -17.16 -8.38 -22.77
CA VAL A 426 -16.11 -8.75 -21.80
C VAL A 426 -15.83 -7.56 -20.90
N LEU A 427 -15.93 -7.78 -19.59
CA LEU A 427 -15.73 -6.75 -18.58
C LEU A 427 -14.33 -6.80 -17.98
N TYR A 428 -13.80 -5.62 -17.66
CA TYR A 428 -12.60 -5.43 -16.84
C TYR A 428 -12.80 -4.20 -15.94
N THR A 429 -12.95 -4.39 -14.64
CA THR A 429 -13.19 -3.31 -13.66
C THR A 429 -11.95 -2.45 -13.41
N CYS A 430 -10.76 -3.04 -13.47
CA CYS A 430 -9.51 -2.33 -13.20
C CYS A 430 -9.21 -1.28 -14.29
N PRO A 431 -8.70 -0.09 -13.93
CA PRO A 431 -8.25 0.90 -14.92
C PRO A 431 -7.21 0.27 -15.87
N GLY A 432 -7.38 0.40 -17.18
CA GLY A 432 -6.46 -0.20 -18.17
C GLY A 432 -6.44 -1.74 -18.19
N GLY A 433 -7.39 -2.41 -17.53
CA GLY A 433 -7.56 -3.86 -17.57
C GLY A 433 -6.53 -4.64 -16.76
N CYS A 434 -6.27 -5.89 -17.16
CA CYS A 434 -5.40 -6.82 -16.44
C CYS A 434 -3.94 -6.31 -16.33
N LEU A 435 -3.46 -5.50 -17.29
CA LEU A 435 -2.12 -4.91 -17.25
C LEU A 435 -1.84 -4.05 -16.01
N TYR A 436 -2.88 -3.49 -15.41
CA TYR A 436 -2.81 -2.71 -14.19
C TYR A 436 -3.68 -3.33 -13.06
N GLY A 437 -3.91 -4.63 -13.12
CA GLY A 437 -4.67 -5.38 -12.11
C GLY A 437 -4.02 -5.36 -10.72
N GLY A 438 -4.81 -5.59 -9.67
CA GLY A 438 -4.35 -5.46 -8.27
C GLY A 438 -3.25 -6.44 -7.84
N GLY A 439 -3.00 -7.50 -8.59
CA GLY A 439 -1.92 -8.47 -8.38
C GLY A 439 -0.59 -8.08 -9.03
N GLN A 440 -0.55 -6.96 -9.76
CA GLN A 440 0.69 -6.47 -10.37
C GLN A 440 1.73 -6.01 -9.33
N PRO A 441 3.01 -5.87 -9.74
CA PRO A 441 4.03 -5.22 -8.92
C PRO A 441 3.60 -3.81 -8.48
N TYR A 442 4.12 -3.35 -7.35
CA TYR A 442 3.84 -2.00 -6.86
C TYR A 442 4.22 -0.95 -7.91
N LEU A 443 3.31 0.01 -8.14
CA LEU A 443 3.53 1.09 -9.10
C LEU A 443 4.69 1.97 -8.61
N LYS A 444 5.73 2.12 -9.42
CA LYS A 444 6.75 3.16 -9.23
C LYS A 444 6.52 4.28 -10.24
N PRO A 445 6.82 5.54 -9.89
CA PRO A 445 6.76 6.65 -10.85
C PRO A 445 7.57 6.30 -12.13
N GLY A 446 6.90 6.35 -13.29
CA GLY A 446 7.49 6.05 -14.60
C GLY A 446 7.35 4.61 -15.11
N MET A 447 6.69 3.69 -14.38
CA MET A 447 6.51 2.27 -14.73
C MET A 447 5.20 1.92 -15.48
N ASP A 448 4.59 2.85 -16.24
CA ASP A 448 3.32 2.55 -16.93
C ASP A 448 3.39 2.65 -18.46
N VAL A 449 4.42 3.30 -19.03
CA VAL A 449 4.43 3.68 -20.46
C VAL A 449 4.84 2.52 -21.38
N LYS A 450 5.37 1.41 -20.85
CA LYS A 450 5.94 0.32 -21.68
C LYS A 450 5.12 -0.97 -21.73
N ARG A 451 4.22 -1.22 -20.78
CA ARG A 451 3.57 -2.54 -20.62
C ARG A 451 2.74 -2.97 -21.82
N GLU A 452 1.97 -2.08 -22.44
CA GLU A 452 1.17 -2.41 -23.62
C GLU A 452 2.04 -2.85 -24.80
N ARG A 453 3.15 -2.12 -25.03
CA ARG A 453 4.12 -2.46 -26.08
C ARG A 453 4.79 -3.80 -25.81
N ILE A 454 5.18 -4.05 -24.55
CA ILE A 454 5.79 -5.31 -24.15
C ILE A 454 4.79 -6.46 -24.32
N LEU A 455 3.54 -6.29 -23.89
CA LEU A 455 2.49 -7.28 -24.07
C LEU A 455 2.28 -7.66 -25.54
N ALA A 456 2.30 -6.67 -26.44
CA ALA A 456 2.21 -6.93 -27.88
C ALA A 456 3.39 -7.77 -28.40
N GLN A 457 4.60 -7.52 -27.89
CA GLN A 457 5.79 -8.32 -28.22
C GLN A 457 5.69 -9.75 -27.68
N VAL A 458 5.24 -9.91 -26.43
CA VAL A 458 4.98 -11.20 -25.79
C VAL A 458 4.00 -12.04 -26.61
N ILE A 459 2.87 -11.46 -26.99
CA ILE A 459 1.84 -12.16 -27.78
C ILE A 459 2.41 -12.57 -29.15
N LYS A 460 3.11 -11.65 -29.82
CA LYS A 460 3.72 -11.94 -31.13
C LYS A 460 4.73 -13.10 -31.03
N ALA A 461 5.65 -13.05 -30.06
CA ALA A 461 6.65 -14.10 -29.86
C ALA A 461 6.00 -15.45 -29.51
N ALA A 462 4.93 -15.45 -28.72
CA ALA A 462 4.18 -16.65 -28.38
C ALA A 462 3.44 -17.26 -29.59
N GLU A 463 2.91 -16.42 -30.50
CA GLU A 463 2.30 -16.89 -31.74
C GLU A 463 3.32 -17.52 -32.69
N GLU A 464 4.54 -16.99 -32.76
CA GLU A 464 5.65 -17.58 -33.54
C GLU A 464 6.02 -18.98 -33.02
N TRP A 465 5.95 -19.23 -31.71
CA TRP A 465 6.19 -20.55 -31.11
C TRP A 465 5.09 -21.58 -31.35
N ARG A 466 3.86 -21.17 -31.67
CA ARG A 466 2.79 -22.12 -32.08
C ARG A 466 2.99 -22.68 -33.49
N GLY A 467 3.80 -22.03 -34.31
CA GLY A 467 3.96 -22.32 -35.74
C GLY A 467 5.18 -23.18 -36.10
N GLY A 468 6.02 -23.56 -35.14
CA GLY A 468 7.17 -24.45 -35.31
C GLY A 468 7.00 -25.71 -34.49
#